data_AF-A0A7K3CPW0-F1
#
_entry.id   AF-A0A7K3CPW0-F1
#
_cell.length_a   1.000
_cell.length_b   1.000
_cell.length_c   1.000
_cell.angle_alpha   90.00
_cell.angle_beta   90.00
_cell.angle_gamma   90.00
#
_symmetry.space_group_name_H-M   'P 1'
#
loop_
_entity.id
_entity.type
_entity.pdbx_description
1 polymer ?
#
loop_
_entity_poly.entity_id
_entity_poly.type
_entity_poly.pdbx_seq_one_letter_code
_entity_poly.pdbx_strand_id
1 'polypeptide(L)' 'MKHAQVLGTFPAGSPRGSWPAEELAARLRSQGRAAEVVMDLATDAFLVVAPGRPAEVVHVDAVEAASAHPEQERYTAAS' A
#
# COMPACT_ATOMS: atom_id res chain seq x y z
N MET A 1 4.75 -2.44 -14.37
CA MET A 1 5.69 -1.74 -13.46
C MET A 1 5.60 -2.41 -12.11
N LYS A 2 6.72 -2.74 -11.44
CA LYS A 2 6.67 -3.27 -10.07
C LYS A 2 6.48 -2.08 -9.14
N HIS A 3 5.40 -2.10 -8.35
CA HIS A 3 5.24 -1.12 -7.28
C HIS A 3 6.30 -1.40 -6.21
N ALA A 4 6.82 -0.36 -5.56
CA ALA A 4 7.78 -0.47 -4.47
C ALA A 4 7.37 0.47 -3.34
N GLN A 5 7.43 -0.02 -2.10
CA GLN A 5 7.17 0.77 -0.91
C GLN A 5 8.50 1.21 -0.29
N VAL A 6 8.69 2.51 -0.10
CA VAL A 6 9.83 3.04 0.64
C VAL A 6 9.66 2.78 2.13
N LEU A 7 10.69 2.19 2.74
CA LEU A 7 10.75 1.79 4.15
C LEU A 7 11.72 2.68 4.96
N GLY A 8 12.65 3.33 4.29
CA GLY A 8 13.60 4.27 4.89
C GLY A 8 14.35 5.07 3.83
N THR A 9 14.80 6.26 4.20
CA THR A 9 15.54 7.20 3.36
C THR A 9 16.77 7.68 4.11
N PHE A 10 17.93 7.64 3.46
CA PHE A 10 19.23 7.97 4.05
C PHE A 10 19.99 8.90 3.10
N PRO A 11 20.53 10.05 3.57
CA PRO A 11 21.29 10.95 2.71
C PRO A 11 22.55 10.28 2.16
N ALA A 12 22.82 10.40 0.86
CA ALA A 12 24.03 9.83 0.27
C ALA A 12 25.32 10.50 0.78
N GLY A 13 25.24 11.80 1.08
CA GLY A 13 26.33 12.58 1.67
C GLY A 13 26.63 12.31 3.16
N SER A 14 26.06 11.27 3.77
CA SER A 14 26.37 10.95 5.18
C SER A 14 27.81 10.42 5.33
N PRO A 15 28.48 10.60 6.48
CA PRO A 15 29.84 10.10 6.71
C PRO A 15 30.00 8.58 6.54
N ARG A 16 28.90 7.83 6.56
CA ARG A 16 28.87 6.38 6.41
C ARG A 16 28.34 5.92 5.04
N GLY A 17 28.13 6.83 4.09
CA GLY A 17 27.63 6.51 2.76
C GLY A 17 26.32 5.72 2.81
N SER A 18 26.26 4.61 2.07
CA SER A 18 25.10 3.70 1.99
C SER A 18 24.93 2.79 3.21
N TRP A 19 25.94 2.67 4.08
CA TRP A 19 25.96 1.67 5.14
C TRP A 19 24.71 1.68 6.05
N PRO A 20 24.15 2.83 6.47
CA PRO A 20 22.91 2.83 7.26
C PRO A 20 21.70 2.22 6.52
N ALA A 21 21.61 2.41 5.20
CA ALA A 21 20.57 1.82 4.38
C ALA A 21 20.78 0.31 4.23
N GLU A 22 22.04 -0.12 4.06
CA GLU A 22 22.41 -1.54 3.98
C GLU A 22 22.13 -2.30 5.27
N GLU A 23 22.44 -1.70 6.43
CA GLU A 23 22.11 -2.29 7.74
C GLU A 23 20.61 -2.46 7.93
N LEU A 24 19.81 -1.43 7.60
CA LEU A 24 18.36 -1.53 7.69
C LEU A 24 17.84 -2.64 6.76
N ALA A 25 18.30 -2.67 5.51
CA ALA A 25 17.90 -3.71 4.57
C ALA A 25 18.32 -5.11 5.03
N ALA A 26 19.50 -5.26 5.64
CA ALA A 26 19.96 -6.53 6.21
C ALA A 26 19.10 -6.98 7.41
N ARG A 27 18.77 -6.05 8.31
CA ARG A 27 17.90 -6.31 9.46
C ARG A 27 16.48 -6.70 9.03
N LEU A 28 15.93 -6.03 8.03
CA LEU A 28 14.61 -6.37 7.49
C LEU A 28 14.62 -7.77 6.85
N ARG A 29 15.67 -8.09 6.10
CA ARG A 29 15.84 -9.43 5.50
C ARG A 29 16.00 -10.52 6.53
N SER A 30 16.74 -10.29 7.63
CA SER A 30 16.86 -11.27 8.72
C SER A 30 15.53 -11.49 9.48
N GLN A 31 14.62 -10.51 9.40
CA GLN A 31 13.25 -10.61 9.91
C GLN A 31 12.26 -11.20 8.89
N GLY A 32 12.74 -11.67 7.73
CA GLY A 32 11.90 -12.27 6.68
C GLY A 32 11.18 -11.25 5.80
N ARG A 33 11.49 -9.96 5.93
CA ARG A 33 10.93 -8.91 5.05
C ARG A 33 11.86 -8.65 3.88
N ALA A 34 11.35 -8.79 2.66
CA ALA A 34 12.08 -8.40 1.46
C ALA A 34 12.40 -6.89 1.49
N ALA A 35 13.67 -6.55 1.36
CA ALA A 35 14.16 -5.19 1.36
C ALA A 35 15.39 -5.06 0.45
N GLU A 36 15.40 -4.02 -0.38
CA GLU A 36 16.46 -3.68 -1.32
C GLU A 36 16.90 -2.23 -1.10
N VAL A 37 18.17 -1.93 -1.37
CA VAL A 37 18.69 -0.56 -1.34
C VAL A 37 18.76 -0.05 -2.77
N VAL A 38 18.15 1.11 -3.03
CA VAL A 38 18.16 1.79 -4.32
C VAL A 38 18.68 3.21 -4.12
N MET A 39 19.44 3.73 -5.09
CA MET A 39 19.88 5.12 -5.08
C MET A 39 18.85 5.99 -5.81
N ASP A 40 18.30 6.98 -5.12
CA ASP A 40 17.56 8.08 -5.71
C ASP A 40 18.53 9.21 -6.05
N LEU A 41 18.81 9.34 -7.35
CA LEU A 41 19.70 10.35 -7.88
C LEU A 41 19.09 11.76 -7.83
N ALA A 42 17.77 11.90 -7.84
CA ALA A 42 17.12 13.20 -7.85
C ALA A 42 17.24 13.90 -6.50
N THR A 43 17.17 13.13 -5.41
CA THR A 43 17.26 13.64 -4.05
C THR A 43 18.60 13.35 -3.37
N ASP A 44 19.54 12.73 -4.08
CA ASP A 44 20.84 12.28 -3.56
C ASP A 44 20.70 11.45 -2.26
N ALA A 45 19.89 10.39 -2.33
CA ALA A 45 19.55 9.56 -1.17
C ALA A 45 19.56 8.07 -1.50
N PHE A 46 19.93 7.25 -0.51
CA PHE A 46 19.68 5.82 -0.51
C PHE A 46 18.30 5.54 0.07
N LEU A 47 17.49 4.81 -0.68
CA LEU A 47 16.16 4.36 -0.29
C LEU A 47 16.20 2.88 0.01
N VAL A 48 15.62 2.48 1.13
CA VAL A 48 15.33 1.07 1.41
C VAL A 48 13.91 0.80 0.97
N VAL A 49 13.71 -0.08 -0.01
CA VAL A 49 12.40 -0.38 -0.60
C VAL A 49 12.03 -1.83 -0.42
N ALA A 50 10.73 -2.10 -0.25
CA ALA A 50 10.15 -3.43 -0.39
C ALA A 50 9.37 -3.53 -1.69
N PRO A 51 9.29 -4.72 -2.31
CA PRO A 51 8.34 -4.94 -3.40
C PRO A 51 6.93 -4.65 -2.89
N GLY A 52 6.24 -3.73 -3.56
CA GLY A 52 4.83 -3.48 -3.33
C GLY A 52 4.07 -4.74 -3.72
N ARG A 53 3.22 -5.23 -2.82
CA ARG A 53 2.24 -6.25 -3.17
C ARG A 53 1.48 -5.73 -4.40
N PRO A 54 1.28 -6.52 -5.47
CA PRO A 54 0.34 -6.12 -6.51
C PRO A 54 -0.96 -5.79 -5.79
N ALA A 55 -1.54 -4.61 -6.07
CA ALA A 55 -2.84 -4.25 -5.54
C ALA A 55 -3.76 -5.43 -5.86
N GLU A 56 -4.20 -6.14 -4.83
CA GLU A 56 -5.23 -7.14 -4.98
C GLU A 56 -6.44 -6.35 -5.45
N VAL A 57 -6.80 -6.50 -6.73
CA VAL A 57 -7.96 -5.84 -7.30
C VAL A 57 -9.16 -6.46 -6.60
N VAL A 58 -9.59 -5.81 -5.52
CA VAL A 58 -10.86 -6.11 -4.87
C VAL A 58 -11.95 -5.74 -5.87
N HIS A 59 -12.53 -6.76 -6.49
CA HIS A 59 -13.76 -6.59 -7.24
C HIS A 59 -14.83 -6.22 -6.22
N VAL A 60 -15.17 -4.93 -6.14
CA VAL A 60 -16.39 -4.51 -5.49
C VAL A 60 -17.52 -4.88 -6.44
N ASP A 61 -18.06 -6.09 -6.28
CA ASP A 61 -19.35 -6.43 -6.87
C ASP A 61 -20.34 -5.36 -6.41
N ALA A 62 -20.75 -4.52 -7.35
CA ALA A 62 -21.79 -3.54 -7.15
C ALA A 62 -23.06 -4.31 -6.76
N VAL A 63 -23.53 -4.12 -5.53
CA VAL A 63 -24.85 -4.59 -5.13
C VAL A 63 -25.87 -3.68 -5.81
N GLU A 64 -26.19 -3.99 -7.06
CA GLU A 64 -27.40 -3.50 -7.70
C GLU A 64 -28.57 -4.34 -7.19
N ALA A 65 -29.23 -3.84 -6.15
CA ALA A 65 -30.57 -4.26 -5.80
C ALA A 65 -31.51 -3.08 -6.03
N ALA A 66 -31.90 -2.94 -7.29
CA ALA A 66 -33.15 -2.30 -7.65
C ALA A 66 -34.29 -3.04 -6.96
N SER A 67 -35.02 -2.35 -6.08
CA SER A 67 -36.45 -2.59 -5.85
C SER A 67 -37.03 -1.39 -5.13
N ALA A 68 -37.37 -0.39 -5.94
CA ALA A 68 -38.40 0.56 -5.57
C ALA A 68 -39.72 -0.20 -5.33
N HIS A 69 -40.30 -0.06 -4.15
CA HIS A 69 -41.69 -0.41 -3.86
C HIS A 69 -42.63 0.36 -4.81
N PRO A 70 -43.75 -0.24 -5.25
CA PRO A 70 -45.00 0.07 -4.54
C PRO A 70 -46.08 -1.02 -4.63
N GLU A 71 -46.58 -1.51 -3.50
CA GLU A 71 -47.88 -2.19 -3.42
C GLU A 71 -48.50 -1.84 -2.06
N GLN A 72 -49.34 -0.80 -2.01
CA GLN A 72 -50.79 -0.93 -1.94
C GLN A 72 -51.26 -1.74 -0.71
N GLU A 73 -51.31 -1.07 0.45
CA GLU A 73 -52.18 -1.51 1.53
C GLU A 73 -53.15 -0.37 1.87
N ARG A 74 -54.16 -0.23 1.01
CA ARG A 74 -55.41 0.47 1.34
C ARG A 74 -56.35 -0.53 2.03
N TYR A 75 -56.22 -0.67 3.34
CA TYR A 75 -57.29 -1.08 4.27
C TYR A 75 -56.58 -1.09 5.64
N THR A 76 -56.85 -0.23 6.62
CA THR A 76 -58.08 -0.22 7.39
C THR A 76 -58.02 0.99 8.33
N ALA A 77 -58.96 1.93 8.25
CA ALA A 77 -59.22 2.89 9.32
C ALA A 77 -60.70 3.31 9.26
N ALA A 78 -61.49 2.82 10.22
CA ALA A 78 -62.55 3.55 10.93
C ALA A 78 -63.39 2.57 11.76
N SER A 79 -63.18 2.59 13.08
CA SER A 79 -64.27 2.57 14.05
C SER A 79 -64.50 3.99 14.52
#